data_AF-A0A821K5H9-F1
#
_entry.id   AF-A0A821K5H9-F1
#
_cell.length_a   1.000
_cell.length_b   1.000
_cell.length_c   1.000
_cell.angle_alpha   90.00
_cell.angle_beta   90.00
_cell.angle_gamma   90.00
#
_symmetry.space_group_name_H-M   'P 1'
#
loop_
_entity.id
_entity.type
_entity.pdbx_description
1 polymer ?
#
loop_
_entity_poly.entity_id
_entity_poly.type
_entity_poly.pdbx_seq_one_letter_code
_entity_poly.pdbx_strand_id
1 'polypeptide(L)' 'ISVEINIDVNTYDLNIDGIRNIINDKTKVLIINSSHNPTGKIYSLSTLQLLSSMLLDEYNKYQQNMVMMLNLYG' A
#
# COMPACT_ATOMS: atom_id res chain seq x y z
N ILE A 1 -13.10 -3.27 9.90
CA ILE A 1 -12.37 -4.52 9.62
C ILE A 1 -10.99 -4.10 9.14
N SER A 2 -9.95 -4.63 9.77
CA SER A 2 -8.57 -4.42 9.31
C SER A 2 -8.17 -5.66 8.51
N VAL A 3 -7.56 -5.46 7.35
CA VAL A 3 -7.04 -6.55 6.50
C VAL A 3 -5.53 -6.35 6.43
N GLU A 4 -4.79 -7.40 6.78
CA GLU A 4 -3.33 -7.39 6.72
C GLU A 4 -2.86 -8.04 5.42
N ILE A 5 -1.77 -7.49 4.87
CA ILE A 5 -1.18 -7.96 3.62
C ILE A 5 0.30 -8.20 3.88
N ASN A 6 0.74 -9.40 3.54
CA ASN A 6 2.16 -9.75 3.57
C ASN A 6 2.90 -9.10 2.40
N ILE A 7 4.16 -8.73 2.64
CA ILE A 7 5.09 -8.34 1.58
C ILE A 7 5.28 -9.48 0.58
N ASP A 8 5.65 -9.14 -0.65
CA ASP A 8 6.05 -10.14 -1.63
C ASP A 8 7.33 -10.84 -1.15
N VAL A 9 7.23 -12.13 -0.83
CA VAL A 9 8.33 -12.92 -0.26
C VAL A 9 9.49 -13.14 -1.23
N ASN A 10 9.30 -12.92 -2.53
CA ASN A 10 10.36 -13.05 -3.52
C ASN A 10 11.20 -11.77 -3.62
N THR A 11 10.55 -10.61 -3.50
CA THR A 11 11.18 -9.29 -3.69
C THR A 11 11.38 -8.53 -2.38
N TYR A 12 10.78 -9.02 -1.29
CA TYR A 12 10.62 -8.36 0.00
C TYR A 12 10.09 -6.92 -0.13
N ASP A 13 9.21 -6.71 -1.10
CA ASP A 13 8.62 -5.42 -1.45
C ASP A 13 7.09 -5.41 -1.23
N LEU A 14 6.45 -4.26 -1.44
CA LEU A 14 5.00 -4.14 -1.36
C LEU A 14 4.31 -5.04 -2.39
N ASN A 15 3.38 -5.87 -1.92
CA ASN A 15 2.50 -6.65 -2.80
C ASN A 15 1.36 -5.75 -3.33
N ILE A 16 1.63 -5.01 -4.40
CA ILE A 16 0.68 -4.04 -4.99
C ILE A 16 -0.63 -4.72 -5.42
N ASP A 17 -0.55 -5.91 -6.03
CA ASP A 17 -1.74 -6.64 -6.46
C ASP A 17 -2.55 -7.16 -5.27
N GLY A 18 -1.88 -7.62 -4.22
CA GLY A 18 -2.52 -7.96 -2.95
C GLY A 18 -3.27 -6.76 -2.35
N ILE A 19 -2.66 -5.57 -2.37
CA ILE A 19 -3.29 -4.33 -1.90
C ILE A 19 -4.51 -4.00 -2.75
N ARG A 20 -4.37 -4.01 -4.08
CA ARG A 20 -5.48 -3.71 -5.00
C ARG A 20 -6.68 -4.63 -4.76
N ASN A 21 -6.44 -5.93 -4.56
CA ASN A 21 -7.51 -6.92 -4.41
C ASN A 21 -8.36 -6.76 -3.15
N ILE A 22 -7.84 -6.10 -2.11
CA ILE A 22 -8.60 -5.88 -0.87
C ILE A 22 -9.32 -4.52 -0.83
N ILE A 23 -8.96 -3.59 -1.72
CA ILE A 23 -9.60 -2.28 -1.80
C ILE A 23 -11.02 -2.45 -2.33
N ASN A 24 -11.97 -1.84 -1.63
CA ASN A 24 -13.37 -1.79 -2.02
C ASN A 24 -14.00 -0.47 -1.55
N ASP A 25 -15.31 -0.31 -1.78
CA ASP A 25 -16.10 0.86 -1.42
C ASP A 25 -16.10 1.20 0.09
N LYS A 26 -15.76 0.22 0.94
CA LYS A 26 -15.64 0.38 2.39
C LYS A 26 -14.22 0.73 2.84
N THR A 27 -13.23 0.69 1.97
CA THR A 27 -11.84 1.05 2.30
C THR A 27 -11.73 2.57 2.42
N LYS A 28 -11.47 3.08 3.64
CA LYS A 28 -11.32 4.52 3.92
C LYS A 28 -9.88 4.94 4.21
N VAL A 29 -9.08 4.02 4.74
CA VAL A 29 -7.72 4.30 5.18
C VAL A 29 -6.83 3.15 4.77
N LEU A 30 -5.67 3.47 4.20
CA LEU A 30 -4.56 2.53 4.00
C LEU A 30 -3.38 2.99 4.86
N ILE A 31 -2.96 2.14 5.78
CA ILE A 31 -1.80 2.39 6.65
C ILE A 31 -0.66 1.50 6.16
N ILE A 32 0.45 2.12 5.78
CA ILE A 32 1.68 1.42 5.45
C ILE A 32 2.70 1.77 6.51
N ASN A 33 3.00 0.81 7.38
CA ASN A 33 4.02 0.95 8.40
C ASN A 33 5.31 0.27 7.94
N SER A 34 6.34 1.06 7.67
CA SER A 34 7.66 0.58 7.24
C SER A 34 8.71 0.68 8.36
N SER A 35 8.30 0.62 9.64
CA SER A 35 9.25 0.51 10.77
C SER A 35 9.88 -0.87 10.91
N HIS A 36 9.28 -1.88 10.30
CA HIS A 36 9.65 -3.28 10.47
C HIS A 36 9.58 -4.04 9.14
N ASN A 37 10.23 -3.49 8.11
CA ASN A 37 10.66 -4.36 7.02
C ASN A 37 11.85 -5.16 7.57
N PRO A 38 11.74 -6.47 7.85
CA PRO A 38 12.83 -7.24 8.45
C PRO A 38 14.09 -7.28 7.55
N THR A 39 13.95 -6.86 6.29
CA THR A 39 15.06 -6.71 5.34
C THR A 39 15.75 -5.34 5.37
N GLY A 40 15.24 -4.36 6.13
CA GLY A 40 15.78 -2.99 6.16
C GLY A 40 15.63 -2.23 4.84
N LYS A 41 14.80 -2.72 3.91
CA LYS A 41 14.69 -2.18 2.55
C LYS A 41 13.87 -0.89 2.55
N ILE A 42 14.50 0.18 2.06
CA ILE A 42 13.83 1.43 1.68
C ILE A 42 13.08 1.17 0.36
N TYR A 43 11.77 1.46 0.32
CA TYR A 43 11.01 1.35 -0.92
C TYR A 43 11.57 2.30 -1.98
N SER A 44 11.78 1.79 -3.19
CA SER A 44 12.22 2.63 -4.30
C SER A 44 11.15 3.65 -4.67
N LEU A 45 11.57 4.76 -5.27
CA LEU A 45 10.66 5.75 -5.84
C LEU A 45 9.67 5.11 -6.83
N SER A 46 10.13 4.14 -7.64
CA SER A 46 9.30 3.42 -8.60
C SER A 46 8.17 2.63 -7.92
N THR A 47 8.44 1.95 -6.80
CA THR A 47 7.41 1.23 -6.04
C THR A 47 6.38 2.20 -5.46
N LEU A 48 6.84 3.34 -4.89
CA LEU A 48 5.93 4.36 -4.36
C LEU A 48 5.08 5.01 -5.46
N GLN A 49 5.64 5.23 -6.65
CA GLN A 49 4.90 5.73 -7.81
C GLN A 49 3.85 4.74 -8.30
N LEU A 50 4.20 3.45 -8.40
CA LEU A 50 3.26 2.41 -8.80
C LEU A 50 2.09 2.30 -7.81
N LEU A 51 2.40 2.33 -6.52
CA LEU A 51 1.41 2.35 -5.46
C LEU A 51 0.49 3.57 -5.56
N SER A 52 1.06 4.77 -5.71
CA SER A 52 0.30 6.02 -5.87
C SER A 52 -0.65 5.96 -7.08
N SER A 53 -0.15 5.48 -8.22
CA SER A 53 -0.97 5.32 -9.43
C SER A 53 -2.14 4.36 -9.20
N MET A 54 -1.89 3.20 -8.57
CA MET A 54 -2.95 2.23 -8.28
C MET A 54 -4.03 2.82 -7.35
N LEU A 55 -3.64 3.55 -6.32
CA LEU A 55 -4.60 4.15 -5.39
C LEU A 55 -5.44 5.25 -6.05
N LEU A 56 -4.85 5.99 -6.99
CA LEU A 56 -5.58 6.99 -7.77
C LEU A 56 -6.63 6.33 -8.69
N ASP A 57 -6.29 5.20 -9.30
CA ASP A 57 -7.23 4.42 -10.12
C ASP A 57 -8.42 3.93 -9.28
N GLU A 58 -8.17 3.38 -8.09
CA GLU A 58 -9.23 2.92 -7.19
C GLU A 58 -10.04 4.08 -6.60
N TYR A 59 -9.40 5.21 -6.29
CA TYR A 59 -10.08 6.45 -5.87
C TYR A 59 -11.12 6.89 -6.91
N ASN A 60 -10.72 6.94 -8.18
CA ASN A 60 -11.59 7.35 -9.28
C ASN A 60 -12.76 6.37 -9.48
N LYS A 61 -12.51 5.08 -9.26
CA LYS A 61 -13.52 4.03 -9.39
C LYS A 61 -14.61 4.10 -8.32
N TYR A 62 -14.23 4.40 -7.07
CA TYR A 62 -15.16 4.41 -5.95
C TYR A 62 -15.67 5.81 -5.56
N GLN A 63 -15.08 6.89 -6.09
CA GLN A 63 -15.38 8.28 -5.73
C GLN A 63 -15.29 8.53 -4.20
N GLN A 64 -14.35 7.86 -3.53
CA GLN A 64 -14.19 7.90 -2.07
C GLN A 64 -12.91 8.62 -1.69
N ASN A 65 -12.98 9.52 -0.71
CA ASN A 65 -11.80 10.09 -0.07
C ASN A 65 -11.07 9.01 0.74
N MET A 66 -10.05 8.38 0.14
CA MET A 66 -9.16 7.44 0.81
C MET A 66 -7.91 8.19 1.28
N VAL A 67 -7.59 8.06 2.57
CA VAL A 67 -6.39 8.66 3.15
C VAL A 67 -5.30 7.59 3.29
N MET A 68 -4.13 7.89 2.74
CA MET A 68 -2.94 7.07 2.92
C MET A 68 -2.06 7.65 4.01
N MET A 69 -1.63 6.81 4.95
CA MET A 69 -0.60 7.16 5.92
C MET A 69 0.61 6.26 5.72
N LEU A 70 1.71 6.87 5.28
CA LEU A 70 3.00 6.19 5.13
C LEU A 70 3.92 6.61 6.27
N ASN A 71 4.20 5.69 7.18
CA ASN A 71 5.19 5.91 8.24
C ASN A 71 6.50 5.22 7.82
N LEU A 72 7.43 6.02 7.32
CA LEU A 72 8.82 5.62 7.07
C LEU A 72 9.64 5.97 8.31
N TYR A 73 10.04 4.97 9.07
CA TYR A 73 11.11 5.14 10.07
C TYR A 73 12.40 4.70 9.40
N GLY A 74 13.38 5.62 9.35
CA GLY A 74 14.74 5.36 8.85
C GLY A 74 15.63 4.79 9.95
#